data_AF-A0A7I9ZNL5-F1
#
_entry.id   AF-A0A7I9ZNL5-F1
#
_cell.length_a   1.000
_cell.length_b   1.000
_cell.length_c   1.000
_cell.angle_alpha   90.00
_cell.angle_beta   90.00
_cell.angle_gamma   90.00
#
_symmetry.space_group_name_H-M   'P 1'
#
loop_
_entity.id
_entity.type
_entity.pdbx_description
1 polymer ?
#
loop_
_entity_poly.entity_id
_entity_poly.type
_entity_poly.pdbx_seq_one_letter_code
_entity_poly.pdbx_strand_id
1 'polypeptide(L)'
;MTDKSSQLQVSYRRGPLGAGHLRLLPGLRAGDRVRDRACLTDDGRAVRLYQVLGPGWAVLGDRSIAEVAKARLGEVAALHGQKDTLLIRPDGHLAWRGTSHGALEAWLDEALGERTPVS
;
A
#
# COMPACT_ATOMS: atom_id res chain seq x y z
N MET A 1 13.31 -22.49 -21.87
CA MET A 1 13.64 -22.52 -20.43
C MET A 1 13.14 -21.22 -19.84
N THR A 2 12.20 -21.30 -18.90
CA THR A 2 11.43 -20.16 -18.41
C THR A 2 12.14 -19.56 -17.20
N ASP A 3 12.78 -18.41 -17.39
CA ASP A 3 13.39 -17.66 -16.30
C ASP A 3 12.33 -16.76 -15.66
N LYS A 4 11.67 -17.28 -14.62
CA LYS A 4 10.71 -16.56 -13.75
C LYS A 4 11.44 -16.10 -12.50
N SER A 5 12.47 -15.29 -12.69
CA SER A 5 13.17 -14.61 -11.60
C SER A 5 12.33 -13.42 -11.11
N SER A 6 12.18 -13.30 -9.79
CA SER A 6 11.50 -12.23 -9.02
C SER A 6 10.02 -12.42 -8.70
N GLN A 7 9.70 -13.51 -7.96
CA GLN A 7 8.53 -13.53 -7.08
C GLN A 7 8.80 -13.12 -5.63
N LEU A 8 10.04 -13.10 -5.11
CA LEU A 8 10.24 -13.10 -3.65
C LEU A 8 11.54 -12.40 -3.22
N GLN A 9 11.50 -11.07 -3.08
CA GLN A 9 12.44 -10.37 -2.19
C GLN A 9 11.77 -9.39 -1.22
N VAL A 10 10.43 -9.44 -1.12
CA VAL A 10 9.69 -8.89 0.02
C VAL A 10 9.29 -10.03 0.96
N SER A 11 10.27 -10.85 1.33
CA SER A 11 10.22 -11.57 2.59
C SER A 11 10.98 -10.71 3.59
N TYR A 12 10.30 -9.76 4.22
CA TYR A 12 10.85 -9.09 5.40
C TYR A 12 11.15 -10.18 6.43
N ARG A 13 12.44 -10.50 6.55
CA ARG A 13 12.95 -11.41 7.57
C ARG A 13 12.83 -10.67 8.90
N ARG A 14 11.88 -11.11 9.73
CA ARG A 14 11.72 -10.83 11.17
C ARG A 14 11.32 -9.37 11.54
N GLY A 15 10.07 -9.19 11.93
CA GLY A 15 9.58 -8.00 12.66
C GLY A 15 8.08 -8.15 12.99
N PRO A 16 7.57 -7.55 14.09
CA PRO A 16 6.24 -7.82 14.65
C PRO A 16 5.10 -7.13 13.86
N LEU A 17 4.99 -7.41 12.56
CA LEU A 17 4.11 -6.71 11.61
C LEU A 17 2.63 -7.14 11.68
N GLY A 18 2.11 -7.34 12.89
CA GLY A 18 0.69 -7.56 13.18
C GLY A 18 0.16 -6.76 14.37
N ALA A 19 0.94 -5.81 14.90
CA ALA A 19 0.62 -5.17 16.18
C ALA A 19 1.04 -3.69 16.28
N GLY A 20 0.67 -2.86 15.31
CA GLY A 20 0.75 -1.40 15.43
C GLY A 20 -0.64 -0.78 15.30
N HIS A 21 -1.25 -0.39 16.42
CA HIS A 21 -2.44 0.49 16.56
C HIS A 21 -3.80 0.17 15.90
N LEU A 22 -3.95 -0.83 15.03
CA LEU A 22 -5.23 -1.11 14.32
C LEU A 22 -6.10 -2.23 14.91
N ARG A 23 -5.77 -2.76 16.08
CA ARG A 23 -6.44 -3.97 16.66
C ARG A 23 -7.93 -3.81 17.00
N LEU A 24 -8.53 -2.63 16.83
CA LEU A 24 -9.90 -2.34 17.31
C LEU A 24 -10.94 -2.06 16.20
N LEU A 25 -10.57 -2.02 14.92
CA LEU A 25 -11.54 -1.74 13.85
C LEU A 25 -11.98 -3.03 13.11
N PRO A 26 -13.29 -3.28 12.94
CA PRO A 26 -13.77 -4.29 12.01
C PRO A 26 -13.31 -3.99 10.57
N GLY A 27 -12.92 -5.05 9.83
CA GLY A 27 -12.58 -4.97 8.41
C GLY A 27 -11.17 -5.47 8.07
N LEU A 28 -10.73 -5.14 6.85
CA LEU A 28 -9.50 -5.63 6.24
C LEU A 28 -8.26 -5.27 7.08
N ARG A 29 -7.39 -6.25 7.31
CA ARG A 29 -6.16 -6.17 8.10
C ARG A 29 -4.92 -6.29 7.21
N ALA A 30 -3.79 -5.76 7.68
CA ALA A 30 -2.51 -5.97 7.01
C ALA A 30 -2.26 -7.48 6.80
N GLY A 31 -1.87 -7.86 5.60
CA GLY A 31 -1.73 -9.24 5.14
C GLY A 31 -2.98 -9.82 4.46
N ASP A 32 -4.16 -9.24 4.65
CA ASP A 32 -5.38 -9.73 4.00
C ASP A 32 -5.37 -9.46 2.49
N ARG A 33 -6.02 -10.34 1.72
CA ARG A 33 -6.21 -10.14 0.28
C ARG A 33 -7.24 -9.04 0.01
N VAL A 34 -6.87 -8.03 -0.78
CA VAL A 34 -7.82 -7.03 -1.26
C VAL A 34 -8.53 -7.59 -2.49
N ARG A 35 -9.85 -7.81 -2.40
CA ARG A 35 -10.64 -8.24 -3.57
C ARG A 35 -10.59 -7.20 -4.68
N ASP A 36 -10.44 -7.69 -5.91
CA ASP A 36 -10.57 -6.86 -7.11
C ASP A 36 -11.94 -6.19 -7.15
N ARG A 37 -11.95 -4.90 -7.46
CA ARG A 37 -13.13 -4.03 -7.40
C ARG A 37 -13.01 -2.88 -8.38
N ALA A 38 -14.16 -2.28 -8.71
CA ALA A 38 -14.17 -1.03 -9.45
C ALA A 38 -13.62 0.09 -8.54
N CYS A 39 -12.74 0.89 -9.11
CA CYS A 39 -12.09 2.04 -8.50
C CYS A 39 -12.18 3.22 -9.48
N LEU A 40 -11.98 4.43 -8.96
CA LEU A 40 -11.84 5.62 -9.79
C LEU A 40 -10.39 6.10 -9.69
N THR A 41 -9.78 6.42 -10.82
CA THR A 41 -8.50 7.16 -10.88
C THR A 41 -8.72 8.64 -10.58
N ASP A 42 -7.65 9.39 -10.38
CA ASP A 42 -7.67 10.84 -10.07
C ASP A 42 -8.34 11.70 -11.16
N ASP A 43 -8.36 11.22 -12.41
CA ASP A 43 -9.07 11.84 -13.54
C ASP A 43 -10.56 11.42 -13.63
N GLY A 44 -11.07 10.69 -12.63
CA GLY A 44 -12.45 10.23 -12.56
C GLY A 44 -12.77 9.00 -13.42
N ARG A 45 -11.79 8.39 -14.08
CA ARG A 45 -12.02 7.20 -14.90
C ARG A 45 -12.24 5.96 -14.04
N ALA A 46 -13.25 5.16 -14.40
CA ALA A 46 -13.48 3.85 -13.79
C ALA A 46 -12.46 2.81 -14.28
N VAL A 47 -11.81 2.14 -13.34
CA VAL A 47 -10.80 1.09 -13.56
C VAL A 47 -11.01 -0.09 -12.61
N ARG A 48 -10.44 -1.25 -12.91
CA ARG A 48 -10.35 -2.36 -11.94
C ARG A 48 -9.07 -2.25 -11.13
N LEU A 49 -9.14 -2.47 -9.82
CA LEU A 49 -7.98 -2.43 -8.93
C LEU A 49 -6.82 -3.26 -9.48
N TYR A 50 -7.05 -4.49 -9.93
CA TYR A 50 -5.97 -5.34 -10.43
C TYR A 50 -5.44 -4.94 -11.81
N GLN A 51 -6.19 -4.15 -12.58
CA GLN A 51 -5.66 -3.59 -13.84
C GLN A 51 -4.62 -2.50 -13.57
N VAL A 52 -4.83 -1.69 -12.54
CA VAL A 52 -3.92 -0.58 -12.19
C VAL A 52 -2.79 -1.02 -11.27
N LEU A 53 -3.00 -2.05 -10.45
CA LEU A 53 -1.96 -2.56 -9.55
C LEU A 53 -0.73 -3.04 -10.34
N GLY A 54 -0.93 -3.79 -11.42
CA GLY A 54 0.16 -4.25 -12.28
C GLY A 54 1.32 -4.87 -11.46
N PRO A 55 2.59 -4.49 -11.72
CA PRO A 55 3.73 -4.87 -10.88
C PRO A 55 4.00 -3.91 -9.71
N GLY A 56 3.17 -2.88 -9.50
CA GLY A 56 3.42 -1.75 -8.60
C GLY A 56 2.49 -1.67 -7.40
N TRP A 57 2.68 -0.63 -6.59
CA TRP A 57 1.85 -0.36 -5.42
C TRP A 57 0.62 0.46 -5.81
N ALA A 58 -0.45 0.34 -5.04
CA ALA A 58 -1.63 1.18 -5.17
C ALA A 58 -2.09 1.74 -3.82
N VAL A 59 -2.61 2.95 -3.85
CA VAL A 59 -3.33 3.58 -2.74
C VAL A 59 -4.79 3.77 -3.14
N LEU A 60 -5.69 3.23 -2.34
CA LEU A 60 -7.14 3.43 -2.49
C LEU A 60 -7.65 4.26 -1.32
N GLY A 61 -7.99 5.54 -1.57
CA GLY A 61 -8.48 6.45 -0.54
C GLY A 61 -8.01 7.88 -0.77
N ASP A 62 -7.37 8.45 0.24
CA ASP A 62 -6.91 9.83 0.27
C ASP A 62 -5.68 10.02 -0.63
N ARG A 63 -5.75 11.00 -1.53
CA ARG A 63 -4.67 11.34 -2.46
C ARG A 63 -3.43 11.85 -1.73
N SER A 64 -3.58 12.64 -0.67
CA SER A 64 -2.44 13.16 0.08
C SER A 64 -1.63 12.05 0.74
N ILE A 65 -2.28 10.96 1.16
CA ILE A 65 -1.62 9.73 1.63
C ILE A 65 -0.90 9.03 0.47
N ALA A 66 -1.48 9.03 -0.74
CA ALA A 66 -0.83 8.47 -1.92
C ALA A 66 0.48 9.19 -2.26
N GLU A 67 0.57 10.51 -2.08
CA GLU A 67 1.81 11.27 -2.28
C GLU A 67 2.90 10.90 -1.26
N VAL A 68 2.54 10.68 0.01
CA VAL A 68 3.48 10.18 1.03
C VAL A 68 4.01 8.80 0.64
N ALA A 69 3.12 7.89 0.21
CA ALA A 69 3.52 6.58 -0.28
C ALA A 69 4.43 6.69 -1.51
N LYS A 70 4.09 7.56 -2.46
CA LYS A 70 4.87 7.79 -3.69
C LYS A 70 6.28 8.29 -3.39
N ALA A 71 6.42 9.21 -2.45
CA ALA A 71 7.71 9.76 -2.02
C ALA A 71 8.66 8.71 -1.40
N ARG A 72 8.13 7.60 -0.89
CA ARG A 72 8.91 6.52 -0.23
C ARG A 72 9.05 5.26 -1.07
N LEU A 73 8.05 4.93 -1.88
CA LEU A 73 7.98 3.68 -2.65
C LEU A 73 8.26 3.86 -4.15
N GLY A 74 8.37 5.10 -4.64
CA GLY A 74 8.41 5.40 -6.07
C GLY A 74 7.00 5.44 -6.65
N GLU A 75 6.80 5.00 -7.89
CA GLU A 75 5.48 5.11 -8.54
C GLU A 75 4.39 4.31 -7.80
N VAL A 76 3.29 4.98 -7.46
CA VAL A 76 2.13 4.42 -6.74
C VAL A 76 0.87 4.84 -7.48
N ALA A 77 0.01 3.88 -7.82
CA ALA A 77 -1.28 4.17 -8.42
C ALA A 77 -2.24 4.77 -7.38
N ALA A 78 -2.66 6.02 -7.56
CA ALA A 78 -3.63 6.69 -6.70
C ALA A 78 -5.07 6.46 -7.21
N LEU A 79 -5.92 5.92 -6.34
CA LEU A 79 -7.32 5.61 -6.61
C LEU A 79 -8.21 6.21 -5.53
N HIS A 80 -9.38 6.73 -5.91
CA HIS A 80 -10.34 7.26 -4.97
C HIS A 80 -11.06 6.15 -4.19
N GLY A 81 -11.16 6.36 -2.87
CA GLY A 81 -11.94 5.54 -1.94
C GLY A 81 -12.72 6.41 -0.97
N GLN A 82 -13.81 5.88 -0.39
CA GLN A 82 -14.76 6.66 0.42
C GLN A 82 -14.57 6.51 1.94
N LYS A 83 -13.59 5.73 2.41
CA LYS A 83 -13.41 5.42 3.85
C LYS A 83 -11.94 5.55 4.22
N ASP A 84 -11.40 4.52 4.86
CA ASP A 84 -9.98 4.45 5.16
C ASP A 84 -9.15 4.33 3.89
N THR A 85 -7.95 4.89 3.95
CA THR A 85 -6.97 4.73 2.89
C THR A 85 -6.28 3.38 3.04
N LEU A 86 -6.21 2.63 1.94
CA LEU A 86 -5.55 1.33 1.86
C LEU A 86 -4.28 1.46 1.03
N LEU A 87 -3.14 1.06 1.59
CA LEU A 87 -1.92 0.81 0.83
C LEU A 87 -1.87 -0.66 0.44
N ILE A 88 -1.80 -0.94 -0.85
CA ILE A 88 -1.95 -2.27 -1.43
C ILE A 88 -0.64 -2.65 -2.14
N ARG A 89 -0.11 -3.81 -1.78
CA ARG A 89 1.11 -4.40 -2.35
C ARG A 89 0.90 -4.80 -3.81
N PRO A 90 1.98 -4.89 -4.61
CA PRO A 90 1.92 -5.44 -5.98
C PRO A 90 1.27 -6.82 -6.08
N ASP A 91 1.42 -7.64 -5.05
CA ASP A 91 0.82 -8.97 -5.01
C ASP A 91 -0.67 -8.95 -4.67
N GLY A 92 -1.28 -7.81 -4.35
CA GLY A 92 -2.71 -7.66 -4.05
C GLY A 92 -3.09 -7.83 -2.57
N HIS A 93 -2.12 -7.85 -1.65
CA HIS A 93 -2.39 -7.85 -0.21
C HIS A 93 -2.34 -6.45 0.39
N LEU A 94 -3.13 -6.24 1.44
CA LEU A 94 -3.12 -5.01 2.20
C LEU A 94 -1.80 -4.89 2.97
N ALA A 95 -1.06 -3.81 2.78
CA ALA A 95 0.11 -3.48 3.58
C ALA A 95 -0.27 -2.65 4.80
N TRP A 96 -1.11 -1.64 4.61
CA TRP A 96 -1.49 -0.69 5.65
C TRP A 96 -2.89 -0.12 5.39
N ARG A 97 -3.58 0.27 6.46
CA ARG A 97 -4.90 0.93 6.44
C ARG A 97 -4.92 2.06 7.46
N GLY A 98 -5.40 3.24 7.07
CA GLY A 98 -5.53 4.36 8.00
C GLY A 98 -5.89 5.66 7.30
N THR A 99 -5.75 6.78 8.01
CA THR A 99 -6.20 8.10 7.55
C THR A 99 -5.19 9.22 7.76
N SER A 100 -4.06 8.98 8.44
CA SER A 100 -3.08 10.03 8.76
C SER A 100 -1.73 9.80 8.09
N HIS A 101 -1.09 10.90 7.65
CA HIS A 101 0.24 10.90 7.04
C HIS A 101 1.28 10.30 7.98
N GLY A 102 1.37 10.82 9.21
CA GLY A 102 2.37 10.35 10.18
C GLY A 102 2.25 8.87 10.54
N ALA A 103 1.04 8.29 10.52
CA ALA A 103 0.88 6.85 10.76
C ALA A 103 1.33 6.00 9.57
N LEU A 104 1.23 6.52 8.34
CA LEU A 104 1.80 5.86 7.16
C LEU A 104 3.33 6.01 7.16
N GLU A 105 3.87 7.18 7.47
CA GLU A 105 5.33 7.42 7.54
C GLU A 105 5.98 6.51 8.58
N ALA A 106 5.43 6.47 9.80
CA ALA A 106 5.94 5.59 10.85
C ALA A 106 5.90 4.10 10.43
N TRP A 107 4.85 3.67 9.73
CA TRP A 107 4.76 2.31 9.21
C TRP A 107 5.79 2.05 8.10
N LEU A 108 6.01 3.01 7.19
CA LEU A 108 7.01 2.91 6.13
C LEU A 108 8.43 2.89 6.70
N ASP A 109 8.70 3.63 7.77
CA ASP A 109 10.00 3.63 8.45
C ASP A 109 10.24 2.31 9.20
N GLU A 110 9.22 1.77 9.86
CA GLU A 110 9.30 0.44 10.48
C GLU A 110 9.50 -0.67 9.43
N ALA A 111 8.79 -0.58 8.30
CA ALA A 111 8.83 -1.59 7.25
C ALA A 111 10.10 -1.49 6.40
N LEU A 112 10.50 -0.31 5.96
CA LEU A 112 11.58 -0.12 4.97
C LEU A 112 12.89 0.39 5.59
N GLY A 113 12.88 0.79 6.86
CA GLY A 113 13.93 1.57 7.49
C GLY A 113 13.70 3.08 7.29
N GLU A 114 14.19 3.88 8.25
CA GLU A 114 14.09 5.34 8.20
C GLU A 114 14.67 5.92 6.91
N ARG A 115 14.02 6.95 6.38
CA ARG A 115 14.60 7.71 5.28
C ARG A 115 15.79 8.49 5.83
N THR A 116 17.01 8.11 5.47
CA THR A 116 18.17 8.95 5.77
C THR A 116 18.00 10.29 5.03
N PRO A 117 17.97 11.44 5.72
CA PRO A 117 17.95 12.71 5.04
C PRO A 117 19.26 12.86 4.28
N VAL A 118 19.20 13.07 2.97
CA VAL A 118 20.36 13.60 2.24
C VAL A 118 20.49 15.07 2.65
N SER A 119 21.58 15.38 3.37
CA SER A 119 21.94 16.74 3.78
C SER A 119 22.36 17.59 2.59
#